data_AF-J2Z8H5-F1
#
_entry.id   AF-J2Z8H5-F1
#
_cell.length_a   1.000
_cell.length_b   1.000
_cell.length_c   1.000
_cell.angle_alpha   90.00
_cell.angle_beta   90.00
_cell.angle_gamma   90.00
#
_symmetry.space_group_name_H-M   'P 1'
#
loop_
_entity.id
_entity.type
_entity.pdbx_description
1 polymer ?
#
loop_
_entity_poly.entity_id
_entity_poly.type
_entity_poly.pdbx_seq_one_letter_code
_entity_poly.pdbx_strand_id
1 'polypeptide(L)'
;MFIGFKPEPDGDLHFCSCAKDAIRNFIRCKVENPTHSHRTPTPENILTRKFPKDARNQVQEAGIDSPDEDKIVDALKFANQLCHRCNGIIPEYRYCHEMYGTVFMQKHGWYVNQQQYEYGVCGGNDYLYDVLPEDLADILDEDFRDHLDRYEQLRDKKWAREREIREQKEQALDELRDELAEDIDREERYRRFREARKPYEEMDPLPDDETEELEELQEQLQAQRKGIMDTVENEVRKAFGHYKKGNRWTSETILYQLVESNYPDHTIKRHYRPAFLDGLELDIYLVEAEVGIEYQGIQHYEPVDHWGGEEGLEKRQERDEKKKRLCKEHGIELVCIRHDQELTDALIERTIDPLIEE
;
A
#
# COMPACT_ATOMS: atom_id res chain seq x y z
N MET A 1 0.40 -11.01 1.89
CA MET A 1 -0.35 -12.23 2.25
C MET A 1 -0.36 -13.07 0.98
N PHE A 2 -0.04 -14.35 1.07
CA PHE A 2 0.04 -15.25 -0.06
C PHE A 2 -1.34 -15.84 -0.35
N ILE A 3 -1.68 -15.94 -1.63
CA ILE A 3 -2.97 -16.44 -2.09
C ILE A 3 -2.79 -17.91 -2.48
N GLY A 4 -3.56 -18.79 -1.85
CA GLY A 4 -3.64 -20.20 -2.24
C GLY A 4 -4.98 -20.49 -2.91
N PHE A 5 -4.96 -21.44 -3.83
CA PHE A 5 -6.08 -21.82 -4.69
C PHE A 5 -6.36 -23.30 -4.47
N LYS A 6 -7.64 -23.66 -4.43
CA LYS A 6 -8.07 -25.06 -4.41
C LYS A 6 -8.97 -25.31 -5.63
N PRO A 7 -8.82 -26.44 -6.33
CA PRO A 7 -9.72 -26.77 -7.44
C PRO A 7 -11.17 -26.99 -6.94
N GLU A 8 -11.32 -27.50 -5.73
CA GLU A 8 -12.60 -27.74 -5.05
C GLU A 8 -12.44 -27.40 -3.55
N PRO A 9 -13.52 -27.13 -2.80
CA PRO A 9 -13.43 -26.74 -1.37
C PRO A 9 -12.61 -27.70 -0.50
N ASP A 10 -12.77 -29.01 -0.74
CA ASP A 10 -12.07 -30.09 -0.04
C ASP A 10 -10.76 -30.51 -0.73
N GLY A 11 -10.41 -29.85 -1.84
CA GLY A 11 -9.20 -30.12 -2.60
C GLY A 11 -7.93 -29.61 -1.93
N ASP A 12 -6.81 -30.02 -2.51
CA ASP A 12 -5.48 -29.59 -2.09
C ASP A 12 -5.22 -28.12 -2.38
N LEU A 13 -4.62 -27.42 -1.40
CA LEU A 13 -4.13 -26.06 -1.60
C LEU A 13 -2.95 -26.04 -2.57
N HIS A 14 -3.00 -25.17 -3.57
CA HIS A 14 -1.92 -24.89 -4.50
C HIS A 14 -1.60 -23.39 -4.49
N PHE A 15 -0.32 -23.05 -4.57
CA PHE A 15 0.13 -21.69 -4.86
C PHE A 15 0.40 -21.53 -6.35
N CYS A 16 0.24 -20.32 -6.88
CA CYS A 16 0.71 -20.05 -8.24
C CYS A 16 2.25 -20.13 -8.27
N SER A 17 2.82 -20.76 -9.29
CA SER A 17 4.27 -20.94 -9.42
C SER A 17 5.02 -19.61 -9.45
N CYS A 18 4.40 -18.53 -9.94
CA CYS A 18 4.98 -17.18 -9.90
C CYS A 18 5.18 -16.61 -8.49
N ALA A 19 4.63 -17.24 -7.44
CA ALA A 19 4.78 -16.81 -6.06
C ALA A 19 5.88 -17.58 -5.32
N LYS A 20 6.53 -18.57 -5.98
CA LYS A 20 7.49 -19.47 -5.34
C LYS A 20 8.66 -18.71 -4.71
N ASP A 21 9.27 -17.79 -5.45
CA ASP A 21 10.43 -17.03 -4.97
C ASP A 21 10.02 -16.04 -3.87
N ALA A 22 8.87 -15.39 -4.00
CA ALA A 22 8.31 -14.55 -2.95
C ALA A 22 8.05 -15.33 -1.64
N ILE A 23 7.53 -16.56 -1.72
CA ILE A 23 7.32 -17.43 -0.56
C ILE A 23 8.66 -17.84 0.06
N ARG A 24 9.63 -18.29 -0.76
CA ARG A 24 10.98 -18.65 -0.30
C ARG A 24 11.63 -17.50 0.45
N ASN A 25 11.67 -16.33 -0.17
CA ASN A 25 12.29 -15.13 0.41
C ASN A 25 11.54 -14.65 1.66
N PHE A 26 10.21 -14.77 1.71
CA PHE A 26 9.47 -14.49 2.94
C PHE A 26 9.92 -15.38 4.11
N ILE A 27 10.12 -16.68 3.85
CA ILE A 27 10.58 -17.62 4.87
C ILE A 27 11.99 -17.22 5.32
N ARG A 28 12.92 -17.00 4.38
CA ARG A 28 14.28 -16.48 4.66
C ARG A 28 14.25 -15.22 5.53
N CYS A 29 13.47 -14.22 5.15
CA CYS A 29 13.29 -12.99 5.92
C CYS A 29 12.87 -13.26 7.37
N LYS A 30 12.06 -14.29 7.64
CA LYS A 30 11.64 -14.66 9.00
C LYS A 30 12.67 -15.45 9.78
N VAL A 31 13.57 -16.14 9.11
CA VAL A 31 14.66 -16.89 9.73
C VAL A 31 15.83 -15.97 10.05
N GLU A 32 16.25 -15.13 9.09
CA GLU A 32 17.38 -14.22 9.23
C GLU A 32 17.05 -13.05 10.17
N ASN A 33 15.82 -12.53 10.11
CA ASN A 33 15.36 -11.41 10.94
C ASN A 33 14.16 -11.82 11.82
N PRO A 34 14.38 -12.66 12.85
CA PRO A 34 13.31 -13.04 13.76
C PRO A 34 12.80 -11.79 14.47
N THR A 35 11.49 -11.58 14.48
CA THR A 35 10.88 -10.44 15.20
C THR A 35 11.35 -10.44 16.65
N HIS A 36 11.37 -9.28 17.31
CA HIS A 36 11.78 -9.07 18.72
C HIS A 36 11.05 -9.95 19.77
N SER A 37 10.18 -10.88 19.36
CA SER A 37 9.49 -11.83 20.22
C SER A 37 10.39 -12.89 20.88
N HIS A 38 11.70 -12.91 20.62
CA HIS A 38 12.66 -13.93 21.11
C HIS A 38 12.28 -15.39 20.81
N ARG A 39 11.27 -15.64 19.96
CA ARG A 39 10.85 -16.98 19.58
C ARG A 39 11.68 -17.48 18.40
N THR A 40 12.24 -18.68 18.55
CA THR A 40 12.90 -19.38 17.45
C THR A 40 11.94 -19.54 16.27
N PRO A 41 12.34 -19.21 15.04
CA PRO A 41 11.53 -19.44 13.85
C PRO A 41 11.21 -20.93 13.69
N THR A 42 9.93 -21.25 13.48
CA THR A 42 9.44 -22.61 13.20
C THR A 42 8.50 -22.55 12.00
N PRO A 43 8.37 -23.63 11.21
CA PRO A 43 7.41 -23.67 10.10
C PRO A 43 6.00 -23.28 10.53
N GLU A 44 5.57 -23.73 11.71
CA GLU A 44 4.27 -23.37 12.28
C GLU A 44 4.12 -21.85 12.47
N ASN A 45 5.10 -21.18 13.08
CA ASN A 45 5.01 -19.73 13.31
C ASN A 45 5.18 -18.92 12.02
N ILE A 46 6.05 -19.35 11.12
CA ILE A 46 6.34 -18.66 9.85
C ILE A 46 5.12 -18.68 8.93
N LEU A 47 4.45 -19.83 8.82
CA LEU A 47 3.29 -20.01 7.93
C LEU A 47 1.98 -19.55 8.59
N THR A 48 2.03 -18.73 9.64
CA THR A 48 0.84 -18.10 10.23
C THR A 48 0.55 -16.73 9.65
N ARG A 49 -0.71 -16.30 9.74
CA ARG A 49 -1.26 -14.97 9.38
C ARG A 49 -1.19 -14.61 7.90
N LYS A 50 -0.03 -14.73 7.25
CA LYS A 50 0.19 -14.39 5.84
C LYS A 50 -0.09 -15.55 4.87
N PHE A 51 -0.31 -16.77 5.37
CA PHE A 51 -0.65 -17.94 4.56
C PHE A 51 -2.03 -18.50 4.93
N PRO A 52 -2.70 -19.17 3.98
CA PRO A 52 -3.85 -20.03 4.28
C PRO A 52 -3.48 -21.11 5.30
N LYS A 53 -4.41 -21.49 6.17
CA LYS A 53 -4.17 -22.50 7.22
C LYS A 53 -3.70 -23.85 6.65
N ASP A 54 -4.21 -24.23 5.49
CA ASP A 54 -3.85 -25.47 4.80
C ASP A 54 -2.37 -25.54 4.41
N ALA A 55 -1.69 -24.41 4.21
CA ALA A 55 -0.25 -24.39 3.91
C ALA A 55 0.56 -24.97 5.07
N ARG A 56 0.18 -24.63 6.32
CA ARG A 56 0.80 -25.21 7.52
C ARG A 56 0.54 -26.71 7.60
N ASN A 57 -0.68 -27.16 7.28
CA ASN A 57 -1.02 -28.57 7.32
C ASN A 57 -0.17 -29.38 6.32
N GLN A 58 0.02 -28.88 5.09
CA GLN A 58 0.88 -29.55 4.09
C GLN A 58 2.31 -29.76 4.58
N VAL A 59 2.91 -28.72 5.17
CA VAL A 59 4.29 -28.77 5.68
C VAL A 59 4.40 -29.71 6.89
N GLN A 60 3.39 -29.71 7.76
CA GLN A 60 3.32 -30.63 8.90
C GLN A 60 3.14 -32.10 8.47
N GLU A 61 2.28 -32.37 7.48
CA GLU A 61 2.05 -33.71 6.93
C GLU A 61 3.29 -34.26 6.21
N ALA A 62 4.10 -33.38 5.61
CA ALA A 62 5.40 -33.72 5.05
C ALA A 62 6.49 -33.99 6.10
N GLY A 63 6.20 -33.79 7.40
CA GLY A 63 7.15 -34.00 8.49
C GLY A 63 8.29 -32.98 8.53
N ILE A 64 8.06 -31.76 8.01
CA ILE A 64 9.06 -30.70 7.99
C ILE A 64 8.93 -29.84 9.25
N ASP A 65 9.87 -30.02 10.19
CA ASP A 65 9.93 -29.27 11.44
C ASP A 65 11.02 -28.17 11.45
N SER A 66 11.97 -28.21 10.51
CA SER A 66 13.03 -27.20 10.38
C SER A 66 12.54 -25.96 9.61
N PRO A 67 12.94 -24.74 9.99
CA PRO A 67 12.57 -23.50 9.30
C PRO A 67 13.32 -23.27 7.96
N ASP A 68 13.87 -24.33 7.37
CA ASP A 68 14.61 -24.31 6.10
C ASP A 68 13.67 -23.97 4.94
N GLU A 69 13.98 -22.90 4.23
CA GLU A 69 13.15 -22.32 3.18
C GLU A 69 12.90 -23.29 2.02
N ASP A 70 13.92 -24.03 1.59
CA ASP A 70 13.79 -24.93 0.45
C ASP A 70 12.95 -26.16 0.84
N LYS A 71 13.16 -26.72 2.04
CA LYS A 71 12.32 -27.82 2.53
C LYS A 71 10.85 -27.43 2.70
N ILE A 72 10.59 -26.24 3.23
CA ILE A 72 9.23 -25.74 3.39
C ILE A 72 8.59 -25.53 2.02
N VAL A 73 9.29 -24.86 1.10
CA VAL A 73 8.78 -24.60 -0.25
C VAL A 73 8.55 -25.90 -1.02
N ASP A 74 9.43 -26.90 -0.92
CA ASP A 74 9.27 -28.19 -1.59
C ASP A 74 8.10 -29.02 -1.04
N ALA A 75 7.70 -28.78 0.21
CA ALA A 75 6.50 -29.40 0.80
C ALA A 75 5.18 -28.74 0.32
N LEU A 76 5.24 -27.51 -0.21
CA LEU A 76 4.06 -26.82 -0.72
C LEU A 76 3.76 -27.21 -2.18
N LYS A 77 2.48 -27.27 -2.54
CA LYS A 77 2.04 -27.58 -3.91
C LYS A 77 1.98 -26.31 -4.76
N PHE A 78 2.47 -26.39 -5.99
CA PHE A 78 2.46 -25.29 -6.96
C PHE A 78 1.86 -25.71 -8.30
N ALA A 79 1.17 -24.78 -8.97
CA ALA A 79 0.79 -24.94 -10.38
C ALA A 79 0.91 -23.62 -11.15
N ASN A 80 0.97 -23.69 -12.47
CA ASN A 80 1.10 -22.52 -13.33
C ASN A 80 -0.25 -21.86 -13.57
N GLN A 81 -0.24 -20.56 -13.90
CA GLN A 81 -1.42 -19.84 -14.37
C GLN A 81 -2.63 -19.91 -13.43
N LEU A 82 -2.40 -19.90 -12.11
CA LEU A 82 -3.48 -19.93 -11.12
C LEU A 82 -3.91 -18.53 -10.66
N CYS A 83 -2.96 -17.63 -10.43
CA CYS A 83 -3.27 -16.34 -9.82
C CYS A 83 -3.83 -15.33 -10.81
N HIS A 84 -4.47 -14.30 -10.26
CA HIS A 84 -5.03 -13.19 -11.03
C HIS A 84 -3.95 -12.49 -11.88
N ARG A 85 -2.73 -12.31 -11.34
CA ARG A 85 -1.58 -11.70 -12.06
C ARG A 85 -1.21 -12.47 -13.32
N CYS A 86 -1.09 -13.79 -13.24
CA CYS A 86 -0.70 -14.60 -14.41
C CYS A 86 -1.79 -14.64 -15.49
N ASN A 87 -3.06 -14.55 -15.08
CA ASN A 87 -4.20 -14.58 -15.98
C ASN A 87 -4.65 -13.18 -16.45
N GLY A 88 -4.02 -12.10 -16.00
CA GLY A 88 -4.43 -10.73 -16.35
C GLY A 88 -5.79 -10.33 -15.80
N ILE A 89 -6.25 -10.95 -14.71
CA ILE A 89 -7.57 -10.70 -14.10
C ILE A 89 -7.39 -9.82 -12.86
N ILE A 90 -8.36 -8.94 -12.56
CA ILE A 90 -8.35 -8.14 -11.33
C ILE A 90 -8.97 -8.94 -10.17
N PRO A 91 -8.36 -8.97 -8.97
CA PRO A 91 -8.97 -9.60 -7.79
C PRO A 91 -10.35 -9.03 -7.44
N GLU A 92 -11.31 -9.92 -7.21
CA GLU A 92 -12.64 -9.52 -6.73
C GLU A 92 -12.54 -8.92 -5.31
N TYR A 93 -11.79 -9.58 -4.43
CA TYR A 93 -11.62 -9.18 -3.04
C TYR A 93 -10.56 -8.10 -2.85
N ARG A 94 -10.85 -7.16 -1.94
CA ARG A 94 -9.92 -6.11 -1.53
C ARG A 94 -8.89 -6.62 -0.52
N TYR A 95 -7.63 -6.22 -0.70
CA TYR A 95 -6.50 -6.39 0.22
C TYR A 95 -6.66 -5.58 1.50
N CYS A 96 -7.07 -4.32 1.40
CA CYS A 96 -7.22 -3.44 2.54
C CYS A 96 -8.49 -2.58 2.43
N HIS A 97 -8.91 -2.04 3.57
CA HIS A 97 -10.00 -1.06 3.64
C HIS A 97 -9.56 0.25 2.97
N GLU A 98 -10.51 1.02 2.45
CA GLU A 98 -10.25 2.22 1.65
C GLU A 98 -9.51 3.33 2.40
N MET A 99 -9.66 3.39 3.73
CA MET A 99 -8.89 4.31 4.58
C MET A 99 -7.39 3.98 4.66
N TYR A 100 -6.97 2.77 4.28
CA TYR A 100 -5.59 2.29 4.46
C TYR A 100 -4.83 2.11 3.13
N GLY A 101 -5.42 2.48 1.99
CA GLY A 101 -4.74 2.32 0.70
C GLY A 101 -5.41 3.05 -0.44
N THR A 102 -4.59 3.42 -1.44
CA THR A 102 -5.08 3.89 -2.74
C THR A 102 -5.97 2.83 -3.39
N VAL A 103 -6.80 3.22 -4.36
CA VAL A 103 -7.66 2.30 -5.13
C VAL A 103 -6.85 1.08 -5.64
N PHE A 104 -5.68 1.35 -6.22
CA PHE A 104 -4.74 0.31 -6.65
C PHE A 104 -4.32 -0.62 -5.51
N MET A 105 -3.88 -0.07 -4.37
CA MET A 105 -3.46 -0.88 -3.22
C MET A 105 -4.60 -1.70 -2.62
N GLN A 106 -5.83 -1.19 -2.67
CA GLN A 106 -7.00 -1.92 -2.18
C GLN A 106 -7.24 -3.20 -3.00
N LYS A 107 -6.93 -3.23 -4.30
CA LYS A 107 -7.15 -4.43 -5.14
C LYS A 107 -5.90 -5.27 -5.31
N HIS A 108 -4.75 -4.63 -5.50
CA HIS A 108 -3.49 -5.28 -5.90
C HIS A 108 -2.49 -5.41 -4.76
N GLY A 109 -2.78 -4.90 -3.57
CA GLY A 109 -1.87 -4.93 -2.43
C GLY A 109 -1.41 -6.34 -2.02
N TRP A 110 -2.19 -7.38 -2.34
CA TRP A 110 -1.78 -8.78 -2.21
C TRP A 110 -0.49 -9.06 -2.98
N TYR A 111 -0.43 -8.61 -4.24
CA TYR A 111 0.68 -8.82 -5.16
C TYR A 111 1.81 -7.83 -4.92
N VAL A 112 1.52 -6.60 -4.49
CA VAL A 112 2.57 -5.68 -4.03
C VAL A 112 3.33 -6.29 -2.86
N ASN A 113 2.63 -6.92 -1.91
CA ASN A 113 3.31 -7.61 -0.81
C ASN A 113 4.06 -8.87 -1.27
N GLN A 114 3.61 -9.58 -2.31
CA GLN A 114 4.37 -10.71 -2.85
C GLN A 114 5.63 -10.23 -3.58
N GLN A 115 5.49 -9.23 -4.45
CA GLN A 115 6.60 -8.62 -5.20
C GLN A 115 7.67 -8.05 -4.27
N GLN A 116 7.26 -7.45 -3.16
CA GLN A 116 8.16 -6.98 -2.11
C GLN A 116 9.09 -8.11 -1.63
N TYR A 117 8.56 -9.29 -1.31
CA TYR A 117 9.39 -10.43 -0.88
C TYR A 117 10.14 -11.07 -2.05
N GLU A 118 9.56 -11.08 -3.25
CA GLU A 118 10.23 -11.54 -4.47
C GLU A 118 11.56 -10.80 -4.67
N TYR A 119 11.57 -9.49 -4.42
CA TYR A 119 12.76 -8.63 -4.46
C TYR A 119 13.60 -8.63 -3.17
N GLY A 120 13.30 -9.49 -2.21
CA GLY A 120 14.08 -9.58 -0.98
C GLY A 120 13.83 -8.46 0.05
N VAL A 121 12.76 -7.68 -0.08
CA VAL A 121 12.45 -6.59 0.87
C VAL A 121 11.65 -7.15 2.06
N CYS A 122 12.31 -7.41 3.19
CA CYS A 122 11.73 -8.18 4.31
C CYS A 122 10.73 -7.40 5.20
N GLY A 123 10.79 -6.07 5.16
CA GLY A 123 10.01 -5.15 6.00
C GLY A 123 10.93 -4.37 6.95
N GLY A 124 10.45 -3.24 7.48
CA GLY A 124 11.36 -2.30 8.14
C GLY A 124 12.46 -1.86 7.16
N ASN A 125 13.72 -1.96 7.60
CA ASN A 125 14.92 -1.73 6.81
C ASN A 125 15.72 -3.05 6.60
N ASP A 126 15.04 -4.20 6.67
CA ASP A 126 15.66 -5.52 6.47
C ASP A 126 15.56 -5.95 5.00
N TYR A 127 16.67 -6.43 4.43
CA TYR A 127 16.78 -6.83 3.03
C TYR A 127 17.61 -8.11 2.83
N LEU A 128 17.24 -8.90 1.83
CA LEU A 128 18.06 -10.01 1.32
C LEU A 128 18.90 -9.50 0.14
N TYR A 129 20.14 -9.07 0.42
CA TYR A 129 21.01 -8.41 -0.57
C TYR A 129 21.41 -9.31 -1.74
N ASP A 130 21.39 -10.63 -1.57
CA ASP A 130 21.72 -11.59 -2.63
C ASP A 130 20.62 -11.74 -3.70
N VAL A 131 19.39 -11.29 -3.41
CA VAL A 131 18.24 -11.37 -4.32
C VAL A 131 17.68 -10.00 -4.72
N LEU A 132 18.25 -8.91 -4.19
CA LEU A 132 17.83 -7.55 -4.52
C LEU A 132 18.11 -7.25 -6.01
N PRO A 133 17.11 -6.78 -6.77
CA PRO A 133 17.33 -6.23 -8.11
C PRO A 133 18.34 -5.08 -8.11
N GLU A 134 19.09 -4.93 -9.21
CA GLU A 134 20.14 -3.90 -9.37
C GLU A 134 19.60 -2.48 -9.17
N ASP A 135 18.42 -2.17 -9.71
CA ASP A 135 17.76 -0.88 -9.56
C ASP A 135 17.33 -0.56 -8.13
N LEU A 136 17.10 -1.59 -7.30
CA LEU A 136 16.87 -1.41 -5.86
C LEU A 136 18.17 -1.36 -5.06
N ALA A 137 19.19 -2.10 -5.48
CA ALA A 137 20.52 -2.07 -4.87
C ALA A 137 21.16 -0.68 -5.02
N ASP A 138 20.94 0.00 -6.15
CA ASP A 138 21.39 1.39 -6.37
C ASP A 138 20.75 2.39 -5.41
N ILE A 139 19.54 2.13 -4.92
CA ILE A 139 18.87 2.95 -3.90
C ILE A 139 19.46 2.67 -2.50
N LEU A 140 19.98 1.45 -2.30
CA LEU A 140 20.57 0.94 -1.07
C LEU A 140 22.10 0.97 -1.14
N ASP A 141 22.63 2.14 -1.51
CA ASP A 141 24.07 2.40 -1.63
C ASP A 141 24.84 2.24 -0.30
N GLU A 142 26.16 2.47 -0.32
CA GLU A 142 27.00 2.38 0.89
C GLU A 142 26.54 3.36 1.98
N ASP A 143 26.12 4.57 1.56
CA ASP A 143 25.60 5.60 2.47
C ASP A 143 24.34 5.12 3.20
N PHE A 144 23.45 4.35 2.55
CA PHE A 144 22.28 3.76 3.20
C PHE A 144 22.64 2.91 4.42
N ARG A 145 23.65 2.04 4.31
CA ARG A 145 24.04 1.16 5.42
C ARG A 145 24.64 1.93 6.57
N ASP A 146 25.49 2.91 6.27
CA ASP A 146 26.10 3.77 7.29
C ASP A 146 25.02 4.62 8.01
N HIS A 147 24.06 5.15 7.26
CA HIS A 147 22.91 5.86 7.83
C HIS A 147 22.04 4.94 8.70
N LEU A 148 21.78 3.71 8.26
CA LEU A 148 21.01 2.74 9.03
C LEU A 148 21.72 2.39 10.34
N ASP A 149 23.01 2.05 10.29
CA ASP A 149 23.81 1.71 11.47
C ASP A 149 23.83 2.87 12.47
N ARG A 150 24.02 4.11 11.99
CA ARG A 150 23.99 5.32 12.85
C ARG A 150 22.61 5.55 13.44
N TYR A 151 21.56 5.41 12.64
CA TYR A 151 20.16 5.53 13.10
C TYR A 151 19.84 4.52 14.20
N GLU A 152 20.25 3.26 14.04
CA GLU A 152 20.03 2.22 15.05
C GLU A 152 20.80 2.50 16.35
N GLN A 153 22.04 2.96 16.26
CA GLN A 153 22.82 3.38 17.43
C GLN A 153 22.12 4.50 18.22
N LEU A 154 21.65 5.54 17.54
CA LEU A 154 20.94 6.66 18.17
C LEU A 154 19.59 6.22 18.76
N ARG A 155 18.84 5.37 18.04
CA ARG A 155 17.58 4.79 18.51
C ARG A 155 17.78 3.96 19.78
N ASP A 156 18.80 3.11 19.79
CA ASP A 156 19.11 2.26 20.95
C ASP A 156 19.59 3.09 22.15
N LYS A 157 20.40 4.13 21.89
CA LYS A 157 20.82 5.10 22.92
C LYS A 157 19.62 5.81 23.52
N LYS A 158 18.69 6.30 22.69
CA LYS A 158 17.43 6.93 23.13
C LYS A 158 16.61 5.99 23.99
N TRP A 159 16.40 4.75 23.54
CA TRP A 159 15.63 3.74 24.28
C TRP A 159 16.28 3.37 25.62
N ALA A 160 17.60 3.26 25.67
CA ALA A 160 18.32 3.03 26.93
C ALA A 160 18.08 4.18 27.91
N ARG A 161 18.16 5.43 27.42
CA ARG A 161 17.94 6.61 28.25
C ARG A 161 16.49 6.75 28.72
N GLU A 162 15.52 6.50 27.84
CA GLU A 162 14.09 6.46 28.21
C GLU A 162 13.81 5.41 29.29
N ARG A 163 14.47 4.25 29.21
CA ARG A 163 14.36 3.21 30.22
C ARG A 163 14.90 3.67 31.57
N GLU A 164 16.08 4.29 31.60
CA GLU A 164 16.66 4.86 32.83
C GLU A 164 15.73 5.94 33.44
N ILE A 165 15.22 6.87 32.63
CA ILE A 165 14.31 7.93 33.07
C ILE A 165 13.04 7.31 33.67
N ARG A 166 12.50 6.27 33.02
CA ARG A 166 11.31 5.57 33.51
C ARG A 166 11.55 4.87 34.85
N GLU A 167 12.70 4.21 35.01
CA GLU A 167 13.08 3.54 36.26
C GLU A 167 13.28 4.55 37.40
N GLN A 168 13.96 5.67 37.14
CA GLN A 168 14.12 6.77 38.11
C GLN A 168 12.77 7.39 38.49
N LYS A 169 11.89 7.60 37.51
CA LYS A 169 10.53 8.10 37.75
C LYS A 169 9.74 7.14 38.62
N GLU A 170 9.78 5.84 38.34
CA GLU A 170 9.08 4.82 39.13
C GLU A 170 9.59 4.82 40.58
N GLN A 171 10.91 4.81 40.77
CA GLN A 171 11.53 4.88 42.10
C GLN A 171 11.07 6.13 42.87
N ALA A 172 11.12 7.32 42.26
CA ALA A 172 10.72 8.56 42.91
C ALA A 172 9.23 8.57 43.31
N LEU A 173 8.37 7.92 42.52
CA LEU A 173 6.94 7.82 42.83
C LEU A 173 6.64 6.81 43.93
N ASP A 174 7.45 5.75 44.04
CA ASP A 174 7.33 4.78 45.12
C ASP A 174 7.87 5.34 46.45
N GLU A 175 9.01 6.04 46.43
CA GLU A 175 9.52 6.78 47.59
C GLU A 175 8.48 7.80 48.08
N LEU A 176 7.89 8.58 47.17
CA LEU A 176 6.80 9.50 47.52
C LEU A 176 5.60 8.75 48.11
N ARG A 177 5.26 7.57 47.60
CA ARG A 177 4.13 6.79 48.12
C ARG A 177 4.35 6.38 49.56
N ASP A 178 5.58 6.00 49.91
CA ASP A 178 5.95 5.56 51.25
C ASP A 178 6.03 6.73 52.25
N GLU A 179 6.37 7.94 51.78
CA GLU A 179 6.43 9.15 52.60
C GLU A 179 5.05 9.75 52.94
N LEU A 180 4.06 9.55 52.07
CA LEU A 180 2.74 10.15 52.22
C LEU A 180 1.91 9.43 53.30
N ALA A 181 1.28 10.21 54.18
CA ALA A 181 0.36 9.68 55.18
C ALA A 181 -0.85 8.98 54.53
N GLU A 182 -1.33 7.88 55.13
CA GLU A 182 -2.45 7.10 54.60
C GLU A 182 -3.76 7.89 54.50
N ASP A 183 -3.94 8.88 55.37
CA ASP A 183 -5.12 9.74 55.48
C ASP A 183 -4.98 11.08 54.74
N ILE A 184 -3.95 11.24 53.90
CA ILE A 184 -3.74 12.45 53.13
C ILE A 184 -4.95 12.76 52.22
N ASP A 185 -5.28 14.06 52.13
CA ASP A 185 -6.28 14.55 51.19
C ASP A 185 -5.97 14.11 49.74
N ARG A 186 -7.02 13.72 49.03
CA ARG A 186 -6.92 13.14 47.69
C ARG A 186 -6.37 14.16 46.67
N GLU A 187 -6.76 15.43 46.76
CA GLU A 187 -6.28 16.46 45.84
C GLU A 187 -4.82 16.81 46.09
N GLU A 188 -4.42 16.93 47.36
CA GLU A 188 -3.01 17.07 47.75
C GLU A 188 -2.18 15.90 47.21
N ARG A 189 -2.64 14.66 47.39
CA ARG A 189 -1.96 13.47 46.86
C ARG A 189 -1.77 13.56 45.35
N TYR A 190 -2.81 13.86 44.59
CA TYR A 190 -2.69 14.00 43.13
C TYR A 190 -1.71 15.11 42.74
N ARG A 191 -1.71 16.24 43.44
CA ARG A 191 -0.76 17.34 43.18
C ARG A 191 0.68 16.87 43.37
N ARG A 192 0.98 16.21 44.49
CA ARG A 192 2.32 15.69 44.81
C ARG A 192 2.82 14.70 43.76
N PHE A 193 1.99 13.71 43.38
CA PHE A 193 2.36 12.74 42.34
C PHE A 193 2.56 13.41 40.97
N ARG A 194 1.79 14.45 40.64
CA ARG A 194 2.00 15.23 39.41
C ARG A 194 3.33 15.97 39.43
N GLU A 195 3.61 16.69 40.52
CA GLU A 195 4.86 17.44 40.69
C GLU A 195 6.07 16.52 40.66
N ALA A 196 5.99 15.33 41.25
CA ALA A 196 7.07 14.34 41.25
C ALA A 196 7.32 13.71 39.86
N ARG A 197 6.28 13.55 39.02
CA ARG A 197 6.43 13.03 37.64
C ARG A 197 7.03 14.06 36.69
N LYS A 198 6.68 15.33 36.87
CA LYS A 198 6.93 16.41 35.92
C LYS A 198 8.40 16.49 35.45
N PRO A 199 9.43 16.46 36.33
CA PRO A 199 10.82 16.54 35.87
C PRO A 199 11.21 15.42 34.90
N TYR A 200 10.70 14.21 35.10
CA TYR A 200 11.01 13.06 34.26
C TYR A 200 10.22 13.05 32.95
N GLU A 201 9.02 13.63 32.94
CA GLU A 201 8.20 13.78 31.72
C GLU A 201 8.72 14.90 30.81
N GLU A 202 9.44 15.87 31.38
CA GLU A 202 10.07 16.99 30.65
C GLU A 202 11.54 16.72 30.28
N MET A 203 12.11 15.58 30.67
CA MET A 203 13.49 15.22 30.32
C MET A 203 13.59 14.73 28.87
N ASP A 204 14.46 15.37 28.10
CA ASP A 204 14.82 14.88 26.78
C ASP A 204 15.74 13.64 26.89
N PRO A 205 15.41 12.54 26.19
CA PRO A 205 16.16 11.30 26.26
C PRO A 205 17.46 11.33 25.43
N LEU A 206 17.64 12.36 24.59
CA LEU A 206 18.87 12.60 23.85
C LEU A 206 19.22 14.09 23.91
N PRO A 207 20.50 14.44 23.77
CA PRO A 207 20.93 15.80 23.44
C PRO A 207 20.24 16.35 22.18
N ASP A 208 20.12 17.67 22.08
CA ASP A 208 19.45 18.35 20.95
C ASP A 208 20.10 17.97 19.60
N ASP A 209 21.43 17.97 19.53
CA ASP A 209 22.20 17.63 18.32
C ASP A 209 21.98 16.19 17.85
N GLU A 210 21.94 15.23 18.78
CA GLU A 210 21.66 13.82 18.45
C GLU A 210 20.18 13.58 18.14
N THR A 211 19.28 14.41 18.69
CA THR A 211 17.86 14.35 18.37
C THR A 211 17.61 14.83 16.94
N GLU A 212 18.20 15.97 16.58
CA GLU A 212 18.18 16.50 15.21
C GLU A 212 18.78 15.49 14.23
N GLU A 213 19.96 14.91 14.52
CA GLU A 213 20.59 13.88 13.68
C GLU A 213 19.70 12.64 13.51
N LEU A 214 19.06 12.16 14.58
CA LEU A 214 18.16 11.01 14.53
C LEU A 214 16.94 11.29 13.64
N GLU A 215 16.37 12.49 13.70
CA GLU A 215 15.24 12.91 12.86
C GLU A 215 15.65 13.00 11.39
N GLU A 216 16.79 13.60 11.07
CA GLU A 216 17.31 13.69 9.70
C GLU A 216 17.55 12.30 9.08
N LEU A 217 18.22 11.41 9.82
CA LEU A 217 18.45 10.03 9.38
C LEU A 217 17.13 9.28 9.17
N GLN A 218 16.15 9.49 10.05
CA GLN A 218 14.83 8.90 9.90
C GLN A 218 14.15 9.35 8.60
N GLU A 219 14.20 10.64 8.27
CA GLU A 219 13.62 11.18 7.04
C GLU A 219 14.30 10.62 5.79
N GLN A 220 15.64 10.52 5.80
CA GLN A 220 16.41 9.95 4.70
C GLN A 220 16.07 8.47 4.46
N LEU A 221 16.08 7.66 5.51
CA LEU A 221 15.71 6.24 5.44
C LEU A 221 14.25 6.06 4.99
N GLN A 222 13.33 6.91 5.45
CA GLN A 222 11.94 6.90 5.01
C GLN A 222 11.79 7.26 3.52
N ALA A 223 12.56 8.23 3.02
CA ALA A 223 12.55 8.63 1.62
C ALA A 223 13.09 7.50 0.72
N GLN A 224 14.21 6.89 1.08
CA GLN A 224 14.78 5.74 0.36
C GLN A 224 13.83 4.55 0.37
N ARG A 225 13.25 4.22 1.53
CA ARG A 225 12.24 3.16 1.67
C ARG A 225 11.00 3.42 0.83
N LYS A 226 10.55 4.67 0.74
CA LYS A 226 9.45 5.06 -0.14
C LYS A 226 9.81 4.83 -1.61
N GLY A 227 11.02 5.19 -2.03
CA GLY A 227 11.53 4.92 -3.38
C GLY A 227 11.48 3.43 -3.72
N ILE A 228 11.98 2.57 -2.83
CA ILE A 228 11.93 1.11 -2.98
C ILE A 228 10.49 0.62 -3.12
N MET A 229 9.59 1.04 -2.22
CA MET A 229 8.19 0.61 -2.26
C MET A 229 7.45 1.14 -3.50
N ASP A 230 7.79 2.33 -3.99
CA ASP A 230 7.24 2.87 -5.24
C ASP A 230 7.72 2.05 -6.45
N THR A 231 8.98 1.61 -6.50
CA THR A 231 9.49 0.69 -7.52
C THR A 231 8.76 -0.66 -7.47
N VAL A 232 8.61 -1.25 -6.27
CA VAL A 232 7.87 -2.50 -6.08
C VAL A 232 6.42 -2.37 -6.53
N GLU A 233 5.73 -1.28 -6.14
CA GLU A 233 4.35 -1.02 -6.57
C GLU A 233 4.26 -0.85 -8.09
N ASN A 234 5.23 -0.16 -8.70
CA ASN A 234 5.29 0.09 -10.14
C ASN A 234 5.47 -1.19 -10.97
N GLU A 235 6.22 -2.17 -10.47
CA GLU A 235 6.36 -3.46 -11.14
C GLU A 235 5.04 -4.24 -11.15
N VAL A 236 4.30 -4.20 -10.04
CA VAL A 236 2.95 -4.79 -10.01
C VAL A 236 1.99 -4.01 -10.89
N ARG A 237 2.02 -2.68 -10.88
CA ARG A 237 1.23 -1.84 -11.79
C ARG A 237 1.45 -2.25 -13.24
N LYS A 238 2.70 -2.34 -13.67
CA LYS A 238 3.07 -2.75 -15.03
C LYS A 238 2.58 -4.17 -15.35
N ALA A 239 2.70 -5.11 -14.42
CA ALA A 239 2.24 -6.49 -14.62
C ALA A 239 0.72 -6.61 -14.85
N PHE A 240 -0.05 -5.65 -14.36
CA PHE A 240 -1.51 -5.57 -14.54
C PHE A 240 -1.93 -4.48 -15.56
N GLY A 241 -0.99 -3.94 -16.35
CA GLY A 241 -1.30 -2.92 -17.38
C GLY A 241 -1.62 -1.53 -16.83
N HIS A 242 -1.24 -1.21 -15.60
CA HIS A 242 -1.40 0.13 -15.03
C HIS A 242 -0.18 1.01 -15.26
N TYR A 243 -0.42 2.31 -15.32
CA TYR A 243 0.61 3.33 -15.35
C TYR A 243 1.40 3.39 -14.04
N LYS A 244 2.68 3.77 -14.17
CA LYS A 244 3.58 4.01 -13.04
C LYS A 244 3.09 5.15 -12.15
N LYS A 245 3.18 4.94 -10.85
CA LYS A 245 3.05 5.94 -9.80
C LYS A 245 4.14 7.00 -9.98
N GLY A 246 3.76 8.27 -9.75
CA GLY A 246 4.65 9.41 -9.94
C GLY A 246 4.68 9.95 -11.38
N ASN A 247 3.92 9.36 -12.31
CA ASN A 247 3.59 10.05 -13.56
C ASN A 247 2.91 11.39 -13.22
N ARG A 248 3.52 12.50 -13.62
CA ARG A 248 3.05 13.90 -13.40
C ARG A 248 1.71 14.23 -14.08
N TRP A 249 1.02 13.23 -14.61
CA TRP A 249 -0.14 13.38 -15.47
C TRP A 249 -1.42 13.22 -14.65
N THR A 250 -2.40 14.09 -14.89
CA THR A 250 -3.75 13.97 -14.29
C THR A 250 -4.43 12.69 -14.77
N SER A 251 -5.41 12.18 -14.01
CA SER A 251 -6.20 11.02 -14.44
C SER A 251 -6.82 11.21 -15.82
N GLU A 252 -7.27 12.43 -16.16
CA GLU A 252 -7.72 12.79 -17.51
C GLU A 252 -6.64 12.58 -18.57
N THR A 253 -5.39 12.88 -18.27
CA THR A 253 -4.30 12.68 -19.22
C THR A 253 -3.90 11.21 -19.34
N ILE A 254 -3.95 10.46 -18.25
CA ILE A 254 -3.76 9.01 -18.29
C ILE A 254 -4.86 8.36 -19.14
N LEU A 255 -6.12 8.76 -18.91
CA LEU A 255 -7.25 8.30 -19.70
C LEU A 255 -7.09 8.66 -21.18
N TYR A 256 -6.63 9.86 -21.49
CA TYR A 256 -6.33 10.26 -22.87
C TYR A 256 -5.30 9.33 -23.53
N GLN A 257 -4.19 9.03 -22.86
CA GLN A 257 -3.14 8.15 -23.39
C GLN A 257 -3.65 6.73 -23.61
N LEU A 258 -4.52 6.22 -22.74
CA LEU A 258 -5.17 4.92 -22.94
C LEU A 258 -6.02 4.93 -24.21
N VAL A 259 -6.90 5.91 -24.34
CA VAL A 259 -7.79 6.04 -25.50
C VAL A 259 -6.98 6.22 -26.79
N GLU A 260 -5.93 7.05 -26.77
CA GLU A 260 -5.02 7.26 -27.91
C GLU A 260 -4.28 5.99 -28.32
N SER A 261 -3.84 5.18 -27.36
CA SER A 261 -3.15 3.92 -27.65
C SER A 261 -4.10 2.83 -28.17
N ASN A 262 -5.35 2.79 -27.69
CA ASN A 262 -6.33 1.76 -28.06
C ASN A 262 -7.03 2.07 -29.40
N TYR A 263 -7.16 3.36 -29.77
CA TYR A 263 -7.87 3.77 -30.99
C TYR A 263 -6.99 4.66 -31.90
N PRO A 264 -5.88 4.14 -32.44
CA PRO A 264 -4.92 4.92 -33.22
C PRO A 264 -5.50 5.47 -34.54
N ASP A 265 -6.55 4.83 -35.07
CA ASP A 265 -7.21 5.22 -36.31
C ASP A 265 -8.34 6.27 -36.11
N HIS A 266 -8.61 6.68 -34.87
CA HIS A 266 -9.65 7.66 -34.54
C HIS A 266 -9.07 9.06 -34.32
N THR A 267 -9.80 10.08 -34.75
CA THR A 267 -9.52 11.48 -34.42
C THR A 267 -10.01 11.78 -33.01
N ILE A 268 -9.05 12.03 -32.11
CA ILE A 268 -9.33 12.31 -30.70
C ILE A 268 -9.31 13.82 -30.43
N LYS A 269 -10.39 14.36 -29.88
CA LYS A 269 -10.46 15.75 -29.41
C LYS A 269 -10.47 15.78 -27.88
N ARG A 270 -9.53 16.52 -27.28
CA ARG A 270 -9.49 16.78 -25.84
C ARG A 270 -10.21 18.06 -25.49
N HIS A 271 -10.78 18.14 -24.28
CA HIS A 271 -11.44 19.34 -23.77
C HIS A 271 -12.45 19.91 -24.79
N TYR A 272 -13.24 19.02 -25.39
CA TYR A 272 -14.10 19.35 -26.52
C TYR A 272 -15.35 20.11 -26.05
N ARG A 273 -15.51 21.33 -26.56
CA ARG A 273 -16.63 22.25 -26.23
C ARG A 273 -17.48 22.57 -27.47
N PRO A 274 -18.28 21.63 -27.98
CA PRO A 274 -19.18 21.90 -29.08
C PRO A 274 -20.28 22.89 -28.68
N ALA A 275 -20.78 23.65 -29.65
CA ALA A 275 -21.80 24.66 -29.42
C ALA A 275 -23.09 24.09 -28.81
N PHE A 276 -23.44 22.84 -29.13
CA PHE A 276 -24.64 22.19 -28.60
C PHE A 276 -24.54 21.81 -27.12
N LEU A 277 -23.32 21.74 -26.55
CA LEU A 277 -23.12 21.45 -25.12
C LEU A 277 -23.36 22.68 -24.22
N ASP A 278 -23.79 23.81 -24.79
CA ASP A 278 -24.21 25.02 -24.07
C ASP A 278 -23.19 25.44 -22.98
N GLY A 279 -21.92 25.50 -23.39
CA GLY A 279 -20.79 25.90 -22.54
C GLY A 279 -20.16 24.78 -21.71
N LEU A 280 -20.68 23.54 -21.77
CA LEU A 280 -20.09 22.37 -21.13
C LEU A 280 -18.97 21.76 -22.00
N GLU A 281 -18.11 20.96 -21.37
CA GLU A 281 -16.92 20.34 -21.97
C GLU A 281 -16.99 18.82 -21.82
N LEU A 282 -16.50 18.09 -22.83
CA LEU A 282 -16.13 16.68 -22.77
C LEU A 282 -14.62 16.56 -22.61
N ASP A 283 -14.15 15.72 -21.67
CA ASP A 283 -12.71 15.54 -21.45
C ASP A 283 -12.05 14.96 -22.71
N ILE A 284 -12.67 13.94 -23.31
CA ILE A 284 -12.23 13.29 -24.54
C ILE A 284 -13.45 13.04 -25.45
N TYR A 285 -13.28 13.23 -26.75
CA TYR A 285 -14.30 12.94 -27.77
C TYR A 285 -13.66 12.22 -28.96
N LEU A 286 -14.20 11.04 -29.29
CA LEU A 286 -13.84 10.24 -30.47
C LEU A 286 -14.77 10.63 -31.62
N VAL A 287 -14.20 11.22 -32.68
CA VAL A 287 -15.02 11.84 -33.73
C VAL A 287 -15.76 10.81 -34.58
N GLU A 288 -15.08 9.74 -34.97
CA GLU A 288 -15.60 8.73 -35.90
C GLU A 288 -16.65 7.84 -35.24
N ALA A 289 -16.50 7.57 -33.94
CA ALA A 289 -17.45 6.76 -33.16
C ALA A 289 -18.57 7.57 -32.51
N GLU A 290 -18.52 8.91 -32.58
CA GLU A 290 -19.44 9.80 -31.88
C GLU A 290 -19.54 9.50 -30.36
N VAL A 291 -18.41 9.11 -29.73
CA VAL A 291 -18.33 8.77 -28.29
C VAL A 291 -17.64 9.89 -27.50
N GLY A 292 -18.29 10.36 -26.44
CA GLY A 292 -17.71 11.22 -25.42
C GLY A 292 -17.26 10.41 -24.21
N ILE A 293 -16.09 10.72 -23.64
CA ILE A 293 -15.54 10.04 -22.47
C ILE A 293 -15.17 11.09 -21.42
N GLU A 294 -15.59 10.87 -20.17
CA GLU A 294 -15.32 11.76 -19.04
C GLU A 294 -14.77 11.03 -17.83
N TYR A 295 -13.82 11.67 -17.16
CA TYR A 295 -13.29 11.22 -15.87
C TYR A 295 -13.93 11.99 -14.72
N GLN A 296 -14.73 11.31 -13.90
CA GLN A 296 -15.48 11.91 -12.80
C GLN A 296 -14.75 11.76 -11.47
N GLY A 297 -14.13 12.86 -11.01
CA GLY A 297 -13.51 12.99 -9.68
C GLY A 297 -14.45 12.69 -8.49
N ILE A 298 -13.90 12.50 -7.28
CA ILE A 298 -14.68 12.27 -6.03
C ILE A 298 -15.76 13.33 -5.79
N GLN A 299 -15.47 14.54 -6.24
CA GLN A 299 -16.33 15.72 -6.14
C GLN A 299 -17.67 15.64 -6.91
N HIS A 300 -17.84 14.63 -7.78
CA HIS A 300 -19.12 14.32 -8.44
C HIS A 300 -20.05 13.46 -7.57
N TYR A 301 -19.51 12.83 -6.52
CA TYR A 301 -20.21 11.86 -5.68
C TYR A 301 -20.35 12.31 -4.24
N GLU A 302 -19.33 13.00 -3.72
CA GLU A 302 -19.28 13.42 -2.33
C GLU A 302 -19.13 14.94 -2.19
N PRO A 303 -19.77 15.54 -1.15
CA PRO A 303 -19.59 16.94 -0.86
C PRO A 303 -18.16 17.15 -0.35
N VAL A 304 -17.44 18.06 -1.01
CA VAL A 304 -16.08 18.44 -0.61
C VAL A 304 -16.11 19.93 -0.29
N ASP A 305 -15.76 20.29 0.95
CA ASP A 305 -15.90 21.66 1.48
C ASP A 305 -15.20 22.71 0.61
N HIS A 306 -13.99 22.39 0.14
CA HIS A 306 -13.22 23.27 -0.76
C HIS A 306 -13.95 23.60 -2.08
N TRP A 307 -14.92 22.77 -2.45
CA TRP A 307 -15.71 22.90 -3.69
C TRP A 307 -17.17 23.29 -3.44
N GLY A 308 -17.49 23.87 -2.28
CA GLY A 308 -18.83 24.36 -1.95
C GLY A 308 -19.75 23.33 -1.28
N GLY A 309 -19.20 22.23 -0.74
CA GLY A 309 -19.95 21.26 0.06
C GLY A 309 -21.13 20.65 -0.69
N GLU A 310 -22.28 20.52 -0.01
CA GLU A 310 -23.51 19.92 -0.56
C GLU A 310 -24.10 20.72 -1.74
N GLU A 311 -24.18 22.05 -1.63
CA GLU A 311 -24.68 22.90 -2.74
C GLU A 311 -23.78 22.81 -3.98
N GLY A 312 -22.47 22.65 -3.78
CA GLY A 312 -21.51 22.45 -4.86
C GLY A 312 -21.65 21.08 -5.53
N LEU A 313 -22.03 20.05 -4.78
CA LEU A 313 -22.32 18.72 -5.32
C LEU A 313 -23.60 18.74 -6.17
N GLU A 314 -24.69 19.33 -5.67
CA GLU A 314 -25.98 19.39 -6.37
C GLU A 314 -25.85 20.10 -7.74
N LYS A 315 -25.19 21.27 -7.77
CA LYS A 315 -24.92 21.99 -9.04
C LYS A 315 -24.06 21.21 -10.02
N ARG A 316 -23.17 20.34 -9.55
CA ARG A 316 -22.35 19.47 -10.41
C ARG A 316 -23.21 18.34 -10.99
N GLN A 317 -24.05 17.72 -10.18
CA GLN A 317 -24.99 16.69 -10.64
C GLN A 317 -25.97 17.24 -11.68
N GLU A 318 -26.53 18.43 -11.48
CA GLU A 318 -27.39 19.10 -12.47
C GLU A 318 -26.68 19.32 -13.82
N ARG A 319 -25.39 19.70 -13.79
CA ARG A 319 -24.58 19.89 -14.99
C ARG A 319 -24.29 18.57 -15.69
N ASP A 320 -23.98 17.52 -14.94
CA ASP A 320 -23.74 16.18 -15.47
C ASP A 320 -25.00 15.61 -16.14
N GLU A 321 -26.18 15.80 -15.55
CA GLU A 321 -27.46 15.41 -16.12
C GLU A 321 -27.79 16.21 -17.40
N LYS A 322 -27.58 17.53 -17.38
CA LYS A 322 -27.73 18.38 -18.56
C LYS A 322 -26.82 17.91 -19.69
N LYS A 323 -25.56 17.60 -19.37
CA LYS A 323 -24.57 17.10 -20.33
C LYS A 323 -25.01 15.79 -20.97
N LYS A 324 -25.39 14.81 -20.15
CA LYS A 324 -25.91 13.50 -20.60
C LYS A 324 -27.08 13.66 -21.57
N ARG A 325 -28.03 14.54 -21.23
CA ARG A 325 -29.19 14.82 -22.09
C ARG A 325 -28.78 15.42 -23.43
N LEU A 326 -27.91 16.44 -23.42
CA LEU A 326 -27.46 17.11 -24.65
C LEU A 326 -26.65 16.16 -25.55
N CYS A 327 -25.76 15.34 -24.99
CA CYS A 327 -25.05 14.30 -25.76
C CYS A 327 -26.05 13.35 -26.43
N LYS A 328 -27.03 12.83 -25.68
CA LYS A 328 -28.04 11.92 -26.19
C LYS A 328 -28.93 12.54 -27.28
N GLU A 329 -29.34 13.79 -27.13
CA GLU A 329 -30.12 14.53 -28.14
C GLU A 329 -29.36 14.68 -29.47
N HIS A 330 -28.03 14.65 -29.43
CA HIS A 330 -27.15 14.78 -30.57
C HIS A 330 -26.54 13.45 -31.06
N GLY A 331 -27.02 12.31 -30.55
CA GLY A 331 -26.53 10.98 -30.96
C GLY A 331 -25.16 10.61 -30.42
N ILE A 332 -24.65 11.33 -29.42
CA ILE A 332 -23.35 11.07 -28.80
C ILE A 332 -23.53 10.19 -27.58
N GLU A 333 -22.87 9.03 -27.59
CA GLU A 333 -22.82 8.14 -26.44
C GLU A 333 -21.79 8.67 -25.43
N LEU A 334 -22.20 8.81 -24.16
CA LEU A 334 -21.36 9.40 -23.10
C LEU A 334 -20.94 8.34 -22.09
N VAL A 335 -19.64 8.04 -22.03
CA VAL A 335 -19.02 7.13 -21.07
C VAL A 335 -18.44 7.93 -19.90
N CYS A 336 -18.94 7.69 -18.69
CA CYS A 336 -18.42 8.30 -17.47
C CYS A 336 -17.58 7.29 -16.68
N ILE A 337 -16.28 7.54 -16.57
CA ILE A 337 -15.33 6.75 -15.77
C ILE A 337 -15.19 7.41 -14.41
N ARG A 338 -15.53 6.69 -13.35
CA ARG A 338 -15.48 7.20 -11.98
C ARG A 338 -14.04 7.20 -11.45
N HIS A 339 -13.74 8.12 -10.54
CA HIS A 339 -12.41 8.21 -9.91
C HIS A 339 -11.97 6.98 -9.10
N ASP A 340 -12.92 6.15 -8.66
CA ASP A 340 -12.68 4.90 -7.94
C ASP A 340 -12.48 3.71 -8.89
N GLN A 341 -12.58 3.92 -10.21
CA GLN A 341 -12.26 2.93 -11.23
C GLN A 341 -10.80 3.06 -11.65
N GLU A 342 -10.14 1.92 -11.81
CA GLU A 342 -8.73 1.87 -12.21
C GLU A 342 -8.58 2.02 -13.73
N LEU A 343 -7.86 3.07 -14.14
CA LEU A 343 -7.53 3.33 -15.55
C LEU A 343 -6.56 2.26 -16.07
N THR A 344 -7.06 1.39 -16.94
CA THR A 344 -6.37 0.24 -17.56
C THR A 344 -6.93 -0.01 -18.97
N ASP A 345 -6.19 -0.71 -19.82
CA ASP A 345 -6.69 -1.13 -21.14
C ASP A 345 -7.97 -1.96 -21.01
N ALA A 346 -8.01 -2.94 -20.11
CA ALA A 346 -9.20 -3.76 -19.87
C ALA A 346 -10.46 -2.95 -19.45
N LEU A 347 -10.28 -1.80 -18.78
CA LEU A 347 -11.39 -0.90 -18.49
C LEU A 347 -11.93 -0.27 -19.79
N ILE A 348 -11.02 0.22 -20.64
CA ILE A 348 -11.36 0.78 -21.95
C ILE A 348 -12.08 -0.30 -22.79
N GLU A 349 -11.50 -1.50 -22.88
CA GLU A 349 -12.07 -2.62 -23.63
C GLU A 349 -13.51 -2.94 -23.21
N ARG A 350 -13.77 -2.97 -21.90
CA ARG A 350 -15.12 -3.28 -21.39
C ARG A 350 -16.12 -2.15 -21.59
N THR A 351 -15.68 -0.90 -21.61
CA THR A 351 -16.58 0.26 -21.52
C THR A 351 -16.73 1.03 -22.82
N ILE A 352 -15.71 1.05 -23.67
CA ILE A 352 -15.62 1.88 -24.86
C ILE A 352 -15.62 1.00 -26.13
N ASP A 353 -14.94 -0.15 -26.18
CA ASP A 353 -14.97 -1.02 -27.38
C ASP A 353 -16.39 -1.40 -27.83
N PRO A 354 -17.36 -1.73 -26.94
CA PRO A 354 -18.71 -2.07 -27.35
C PRO A 354 -19.45 -0.94 -28.07
N LEU A 355 -18.94 0.29 -28.00
CA LEU A 355 -19.51 1.48 -28.63
C LEU A 355 -18.81 1.86 -29.94
N ILE A 356 -17.68 1.22 -30.25
CA ILE A 356 -16.82 1.53 -31.41
C ILE A 356 -16.83 0.39 -32.44
N GLU A 357 -16.98 -0.85 -32.00
CA GLU A 357 -16.95 -2.04 -32.88
C GLU A 357 -18.29 -2.34 -33.61
N GLU A 358 -19.26 -1.42 -33.63
CA GLU A 358 -20.54 -1.58 -34.37
C GLU A 358 -20.52 -1.10 -35.83
#